data_AF-A0A398B1U7-F1
#
_entry.id   AF-A0A398B1U7-F1
#
_cell.length_a   1.000
_cell.length_b   1.000
_cell.length_c   1.000
_cell.angle_alpha   90.00
_cell.angle_beta   90.00
_cell.angle_gamma   90.00
#
_symmetry.space_group_name_H-M   'P 1'
#
loop_
_entity.id
_entity.type
_entity.pdbx_description
1 polymer ?
#
loop_
_entity_poly.entity_id
_entity_poly.type
_entity_poly.pdbx_seq_one_letter_code
_entity_poly.pdbx_strand_id
1 'polypeptide(L)'
;MTSEQRKQLNEIISQQDKVVKMWVEYWKEFSNMQTWHFWGVVLMLIVPLIIIYFCIDKRKVFHIGFFGFNIHTWFTYSDAIAMRTAHVVYPFQAIPVLPVNFALDASLIPVSFMLLYQWCLNHQKNILLYGVLLSAFFSFVFKPLLVLLDFIQLNKGMNYFYLFLNYLLILFLATFITKVFLYLKKKGTG
;
A
#
# COMPACT_ATOMS: atom_id res chain seq x y z
N MET A 1 22.28 -3.89 27.10
CA MET A 1 21.03 -4.67 27.21
C MET A 1 21.10 -5.48 28.50
N THR A 2 20.15 -5.30 29.41
CA THR A 2 20.10 -6.05 30.67
C THR A 2 19.81 -7.54 30.42
N SER A 3 20.08 -8.40 31.41
CA SER A 3 19.75 -9.83 31.33
C SER A 3 18.25 -10.06 31.09
N GLU A 4 17.40 -9.26 31.74
CA GLU A 4 15.95 -9.27 31.57
C GLU A 4 15.52 -8.85 30.16
N GLN A 5 16.05 -7.74 29.64
CA GLN A 5 15.79 -7.28 28.27
C GLN A 5 16.17 -8.36 27.24
N ARG A 6 17.31 -9.04 27.44
CA ARG A 6 17.75 -10.12 26.56
C ARG A 6 16.79 -11.31 26.61
N LYS A 7 16.34 -11.69 27.80
CA LYS A 7 15.38 -12.79 27.98
C LYS A 7 14.05 -12.50 27.26
N GLN A 8 13.48 -11.32 27.48
CA GLN A 8 12.23 -10.91 26.83
C GLN A 8 12.36 -10.82 25.31
N LEU A 9 13.46 -10.24 24.81
CA LEU A 9 13.71 -10.15 23.37
C LEU A 9 13.84 -11.54 22.72
N ASN A 10 14.56 -12.47 23.35
CA ASN A 10 14.72 -13.83 22.84
C ASN A 10 13.37 -14.58 22.76
N GLU A 11 12.48 -14.34 23.73
CA GLU A 11 11.12 -14.90 23.70
C GLU A 11 10.31 -14.35 22.51
N ILE A 12 10.35 -13.02 22.29
CA ILE A 12 9.69 -12.38 21.15
C ILE A 12 10.20 -12.95 19.82
N ILE A 13 11.52 -13.08 19.67
CA ILE A 13 12.14 -13.63 18.45
C ILE A 13 11.69 -15.08 18.22
N SER A 14 11.70 -15.91 19.27
CA SER A 14 11.26 -17.32 19.18
C SER A 14 9.80 -17.44 18.73
N GLN A 15 8.90 -16.58 19.25
CA GLN A 15 7.50 -16.56 18.80
C GLN A 15 7.36 -16.03 17.38
N GLN A 16 8.13 -15.01 17.01
CA GLN A 16 8.12 -14.47 15.65
C GLN A 16 8.56 -15.52 14.61
N ASP A 17 9.58 -16.32 14.91
CA ASP A 17 10.03 -17.41 14.02
C ASP A 17 8.95 -18.46 13.81
N LYS A 18 8.18 -18.80 14.86
CA LYS A 18 7.03 -19.72 14.73
C LYS A 18 5.95 -19.12 13.84
N VAL A 19 5.61 -17.85 14.03
CA VAL A 19 4.61 -17.15 13.21
C VAL A 19 5.04 -17.11 11.74
N VAL A 20 6.30 -16.81 11.44
CA VAL A 20 6.82 -16.81 10.06
C VAL A 20 6.71 -18.20 9.44
N LYS A 21 7.05 -19.27 10.17
CA LYS A 21 6.90 -20.65 9.68
C LYS A 21 5.44 -20.97 9.35
N MET A 22 4.51 -20.62 10.24
CA MET A 22 3.07 -20.82 10.01
C MET A 22 2.57 -20.08 8.76
N TRP A 23 3.01 -18.83 8.53
CA TRP A 23 2.65 -18.09 7.32
C TRP A 23 3.23 -18.72 6.05
N VAL A 24 4.47 -19.21 6.09
CA VAL A 24 5.09 -19.90 4.95
C VAL A 24 4.38 -21.22 4.64
N GLU A 25 4.01 -21.99 5.66
CA GLU A 25 3.23 -23.23 5.51
C GLU A 25 1.84 -22.95 4.95
N TYR A 26 1.13 -21.98 5.53
CA TYR A 26 -0.18 -21.52 5.03
C TYR A 26 -0.09 -21.08 3.56
N TRP A 27 0.93 -20.30 3.21
CA TRP A 27 1.12 -19.84 1.83
C TRP A 27 1.36 -21.00 0.86
N LYS A 28 2.17 -21.99 1.24
CA LYS A 28 2.42 -23.18 0.42
C LYS A 28 1.17 -24.00 0.19
N GLU A 29 0.25 -24.02 1.14
CA GLU A 29 -0.98 -24.82 1.06
C GLU A 29 -2.11 -24.07 0.33
N PHE A 30 -2.29 -22.77 0.62
CA PHE A 30 -3.49 -22.01 0.22
C PHE A 30 -3.22 -20.80 -0.69
N SER A 31 -1.98 -20.33 -0.82
CA SER A 31 -1.62 -19.14 -1.61
C SER A 31 -0.55 -19.44 -2.68
N ASN A 32 -0.42 -20.70 -3.08
CA ASN A 32 0.53 -21.17 -4.08
C ASN A 32 0.05 -20.91 -5.52
N MET A 33 0.91 -21.19 -6.50
CA MET A 33 0.62 -20.96 -7.94
C MET A 33 -0.56 -21.78 -8.48
N GLN A 34 -1.01 -22.81 -7.76
CA GLN A 34 -2.17 -23.61 -8.12
C GLN A 34 -3.50 -22.94 -7.71
N THR A 35 -3.47 -21.92 -6.83
CA THR A 35 -4.68 -21.21 -6.42
C THR A 35 -4.95 -19.98 -7.27
N TRP A 36 -6.23 -19.69 -7.53
CA TRP A 36 -6.61 -18.50 -8.29
C TRP A 36 -6.30 -17.21 -7.52
N HIS A 37 -6.31 -17.25 -6.18
CA HIS A 37 -5.94 -16.13 -5.33
C HIS A 37 -4.51 -15.66 -5.59
N PHE A 38 -3.56 -16.59 -5.77
CA PHE A 38 -2.18 -16.25 -6.12
C PHE A 38 -2.14 -15.38 -7.39
N TRP A 39 -2.85 -15.79 -8.44
CA TRP A 39 -2.92 -15.03 -9.69
C TRP A 39 -3.62 -13.69 -9.51
N GLY A 40 -4.64 -13.60 -8.65
CA GLY A 40 -5.25 -12.33 -8.26
C GLY A 40 -4.23 -11.35 -7.67
N VAL A 41 -3.41 -11.82 -6.71
CA VAL A 41 -2.34 -11.00 -6.12
C VAL A 41 -1.26 -10.63 -7.15
N VAL A 42 -0.83 -11.58 -7.99
CA VAL A 42 0.16 -11.34 -9.05
C VAL A 42 -0.34 -10.31 -10.05
N LEU A 43 -1.62 -10.37 -10.46
CA LEU A 43 -2.20 -9.38 -11.37
C LEU A 43 -2.24 -7.99 -10.72
N MET A 44 -2.62 -7.89 -9.44
CA MET A 44 -2.57 -6.64 -8.70
C MET A 44 -1.15 -6.07 -8.55
N LEU A 45 -0.12 -6.92 -8.58
CA LEU A 45 1.28 -6.49 -8.57
C LEU A 45 1.76 -6.09 -9.96
N ILE A 46 1.56 -6.92 -10.98
CA ILE A 46 2.21 -6.77 -12.28
C ILE A 46 1.47 -5.82 -13.22
N VAL A 47 0.13 -5.89 -13.29
CA VAL A 47 -0.66 -5.11 -14.25
C VAL A 47 -0.47 -3.60 -14.05
N PRO A 48 -0.53 -3.03 -12.84
CA PRO A 48 -0.34 -1.60 -12.67
C PRO A 48 1.08 -1.15 -13.07
N LEU A 49 2.11 -1.95 -12.77
CA LEU A 49 3.49 -1.64 -13.16
C LEU A 49 3.67 -1.61 -14.68
N ILE A 50 3.04 -2.54 -15.40
CA ILE A 50 3.02 -2.54 -16.86
C ILE A 50 2.29 -1.29 -17.38
N ILE A 51 1.11 -0.98 -16.84
CA ILE A 51 0.34 0.19 -17.26
C ILE A 51 1.15 1.47 -17.09
N ILE A 52 1.75 1.70 -15.91
CA ILE A 52 2.48 2.95 -15.67
C ILE A 52 3.73 3.05 -16.54
N TYR A 53 4.41 1.94 -16.84
CA TYR A 53 5.58 1.94 -17.74
C TYR A 53 5.23 2.52 -19.12
N PHE A 54 4.06 2.18 -19.67
CA PHE A 54 3.61 2.67 -20.97
C PHE A 54 2.86 4.01 -20.91
N CYS A 55 2.14 4.29 -19.83
CA CYS A 55 1.24 5.45 -19.75
C CYS A 55 1.81 6.67 -19.01
N ILE A 56 2.99 6.59 -18.39
CA ILE A 56 3.55 7.71 -17.62
C ILE A 56 3.98 8.88 -18.52
N ASP A 57 3.64 10.10 -18.13
CA ASP A 57 4.16 11.32 -18.79
C ASP A 57 5.65 11.48 -18.51
N LYS A 58 6.48 11.11 -19.50
CA LYS A 58 7.94 11.15 -19.45
C LYS A 58 8.50 12.55 -19.12
N ARG A 59 7.76 13.63 -19.43
CA ARG A 59 8.20 15.02 -19.16
C ARG A 59 8.16 15.35 -17.67
N LYS A 60 7.32 14.65 -16.90
CA LYS A 60 7.08 14.88 -15.47
C LYS A 60 7.39 13.63 -14.64
N VAL A 61 8.12 12.65 -15.19
CA VAL A 61 8.30 11.32 -14.60
C VAL A 61 8.84 11.36 -13.17
N PHE A 62 9.84 12.18 -12.88
CA PHE A 62 10.38 12.31 -11.51
C PHE A 62 9.38 12.94 -10.54
N HIS A 63 8.56 13.87 -11.03
CA HIS A 63 7.56 14.52 -10.19
C HIS A 63 6.40 13.57 -9.87
N ILE A 64 5.90 12.84 -10.88
CA ILE A 64 4.86 11.82 -10.71
C ILE A 64 5.39 10.66 -9.87
N GLY A 65 6.61 10.21 -10.14
CA GLY A 65 7.30 9.16 -9.40
C GLY A 65 7.51 9.55 -7.93
N PHE A 66 7.93 10.78 -7.63
CA PHE A 66 8.07 11.25 -6.26
C PHE A 66 6.74 11.29 -5.51
N PHE A 67 5.66 11.73 -6.17
CA PHE A 67 4.31 11.68 -5.59
C PHE A 67 3.89 10.22 -5.30
N GLY A 68 4.05 9.32 -6.28
CA GLY A 68 3.76 7.89 -6.12
C GLY A 68 4.59 7.23 -5.02
N PHE A 69 5.87 7.58 -4.91
CA PHE A 69 6.76 7.09 -3.86
C PHE A 69 6.30 7.54 -2.46
N ASN A 70 5.79 8.78 -2.34
CA ASN A 70 5.20 9.23 -1.07
C ASN A 70 3.94 8.42 -0.73
N ILE A 71 3.05 8.17 -1.70
CA ILE A 71 1.88 7.31 -1.50
C ILE A 71 2.31 5.91 -1.04
N HIS A 72 3.23 5.27 -1.77
CA HIS A 72 3.80 3.97 -1.43
C HIS A 72 4.34 3.93 0.01
N THR A 73 5.18 4.89 0.38
CA THR A 73 5.85 4.95 1.68
C THR A 73 4.83 5.03 2.83
N TRP A 74 3.94 6.04 2.79
CA TRP A 74 2.98 6.25 3.88
C TRP A 74 1.92 5.15 3.94
N PHE A 75 1.51 4.61 2.79
CA PHE A 75 0.60 3.48 2.75
C PHE A 75 1.23 2.23 3.36
N THR A 76 2.45 1.86 2.93
CA THR A 76 3.16 0.69 3.45
C THR A 76 3.36 0.76 4.96
N TYR A 77 3.72 1.92 5.51
CA TYR A 77 3.85 2.06 6.96
C TYR A 77 2.51 1.93 7.69
N SER A 78 1.43 2.53 7.16
CA SER A 78 0.10 2.39 7.76
C SER A 78 -0.41 0.94 7.72
N ASP A 79 -0.19 0.23 6.60
CA ASP A 79 -0.61 -1.16 6.42
C ASP A 79 0.24 -2.10 7.29
N ALA A 80 1.55 -1.88 7.39
CA ALA A 80 2.42 -2.62 8.29
C ALA A 80 1.97 -2.54 9.75
N ILE A 81 1.55 -1.35 10.22
CA ILE A 81 1.00 -1.17 11.57
C ILE A 81 -0.32 -1.93 11.70
N ALA A 82 -1.23 -1.78 10.73
CA ALA A 82 -2.53 -2.44 10.75
C ALA A 82 -2.42 -3.98 10.74
N MET A 83 -1.49 -4.53 9.96
CA MET A 83 -1.20 -5.96 9.90
C MET A 83 -0.50 -6.47 11.15
N ARG A 84 0.53 -5.76 11.63
CA ARG A 84 1.25 -6.15 12.86
C ARG A 84 0.33 -6.17 14.08
N THR A 85 -0.69 -5.31 14.10
CA THR A 85 -1.71 -5.25 15.14
C THR A 85 -2.96 -6.08 14.82
N ALA A 86 -2.98 -6.80 13.69
CA ALA A 86 -4.07 -7.65 13.23
C ALA A 86 -5.44 -6.95 13.10
N HIS A 87 -5.46 -5.65 12.78
CA HIS A 87 -6.68 -4.93 12.37
C HIS A 87 -7.03 -5.23 10.90
N VAL A 88 -6.02 -5.51 10.09
CA VAL A 88 -6.15 -5.92 8.70
C VAL A 88 -5.30 -7.18 8.52
N VAL A 89 -5.85 -8.19 7.86
CA VAL A 89 -5.12 -9.43 7.54
C VAL A 89 -5.33 -9.73 6.07
N TYR A 90 -4.26 -10.11 5.37
CA TYR A 90 -4.30 -10.53 3.97
C TYR A 90 -3.93 -12.01 3.90
N PRO A 91 -4.90 -12.92 3.72
CA PRO A 91 -4.63 -14.36 3.69
C PRO A 91 -3.72 -14.76 2.51
N PHE A 92 -3.84 -14.06 1.38
CA PHE A 92 -3.09 -14.35 0.17
C PHE A 92 -2.04 -13.27 -0.08
N GLN A 93 -0.79 -13.67 -0.24
CA GLN A 93 0.35 -12.76 -0.37
C GLN A 93 1.26 -13.18 -1.52
N ALA A 94 1.91 -12.21 -2.17
CA ALA A 94 2.94 -12.50 -3.16
C ALA A 94 4.23 -13.01 -2.48
N ILE A 95 4.54 -12.44 -1.31
CA ILE A 95 5.75 -12.73 -0.53
C ILE A 95 5.31 -12.97 0.92
N PRO A 96 5.23 -14.24 1.39
CA PRO A 96 4.61 -14.60 2.68
C PRO A 96 5.39 -14.13 3.92
N VAL A 97 6.62 -13.67 3.75
CA VAL A 97 7.47 -13.17 4.84
C VAL A 97 7.34 -11.67 5.05
N LEU A 98 6.74 -10.94 4.11
CA LEU A 98 6.57 -9.50 4.24
C LEU A 98 5.33 -9.20 5.11
N PRO A 99 5.46 -8.37 6.15
CA PRO A 99 4.35 -8.00 7.03
C PRO A 99 3.47 -6.89 6.42
N VAL A 100 3.32 -6.90 5.09
CA VAL A 100 2.57 -5.92 4.28
C VAL A 100 1.95 -6.62 3.07
N ASN A 101 0.89 -6.06 2.48
CA ASN A 101 0.43 -6.53 1.18
C ASN A 101 1.21 -5.88 0.04
N PHE A 102 2.38 -6.44 -0.27
CA PHE A 102 3.30 -5.86 -1.27
C PHE A 102 2.66 -5.56 -2.63
N ALA A 103 1.71 -6.38 -3.10
CA ALA A 103 1.03 -6.15 -4.36
C ALA A 103 0.18 -4.87 -4.35
N LEU A 104 -0.57 -4.65 -3.28
CA LEU A 104 -1.37 -3.44 -3.11
C LEU A 104 -0.49 -2.23 -2.83
N ASP A 105 0.47 -2.39 -1.92
CA ASP A 105 1.24 -1.32 -1.31
C ASP A 105 2.30 -0.74 -2.25
N ALA A 106 2.94 -1.58 -3.06
CA ALA A 106 4.03 -1.16 -3.94
C ALA A 106 3.59 -0.91 -5.39
N SER A 107 2.42 -1.43 -5.78
CA SER A 107 1.96 -1.37 -7.18
C SER A 107 0.57 -0.77 -7.30
N LEU A 108 -0.49 -1.51 -6.98
CA LEU A 108 -1.85 -1.11 -7.34
C LEU A 108 -2.23 0.27 -6.82
N ILE A 109 -2.02 0.52 -5.53
CA ILE A 109 -2.42 1.79 -4.91
C ILE A 109 -1.52 2.93 -5.38
N PRO A 110 -0.17 2.87 -5.26
CA PRO A 110 0.69 3.96 -5.72
C PRO A 110 0.49 4.30 -7.18
N VAL A 111 0.41 3.29 -8.06
CA VAL A 111 0.23 3.51 -9.50
C VAL A 111 -1.12 4.17 -9.79
N SER A 112 -2.20 3.74 -9.15
CA SER A 112 -3.51 4.36 -9.35
C SER A 112 -3.49 5.84 -8.99
N PHE A 113 -2.84 6.19 -7.87
CA PHE A 113 -2.63 7.58 -7.48
C PHE A 113 -1.68 8.33 -8.42
N MET A 114 -0.63 7.70 -8.95
CA MET A 114 0.25 8.30 -9.96
C MET A 114 -0.49 8.65 -11.25
N LEU A 115 -1.31 7.72 -11.76
CA LEU A 115 -2.11 7.91 -12.97
C LEU A 115 -3.14 9.04 -12.78
N LEU A 116 -3.81 9.07 -11.63
CA LEU A 116 -4.71 10.17 -11.26
C LEU A 116 -3.96 11.50 -11.18
N TYR A 117 -2.80 11.49 -10.51
CA TYR A 117 -1.99 12.69 -10.29
C TYR A 117 -1.53 13.30 -11.61
N GLN A 118 -0.98 12.48 -12.52
CA GLN A 118 -0.57 12.97 -13.83
C GLN A 118 -1.75 13.48 -14.66
N TRP A 119 -2.92 12.82 -14.57
CA TRP A 119 -4.12 13.29 -15.26
C TRP A 119 -4.54 14.66 -14.74
N CYS A 120 -4.54 14.86 -13.42
CA CYS A 120 -4.82 16.15 -12.80
C CYS A 120 -3.82 17.22 -13.23
N LEU A 121 -2.52 16.90 -13.30
CA LEU A 121 -1.47 17.83 -13.76
C LEU A 121 -1.63 18.21 -15.24
N ASN A 122 -2.11 17.29 -16.08
CA ASN A 122 -2.24 17.52 -17.52
C ASN A 122 -3.53 18.26 -17.88
N HIS A 123 -4.60 18.09 -17.09
CA HIS A 123 -5.90 18.70 -17.31
C HIS A 123 -6.23 19.84 -16.34
N GLN A 124 -5.25 20.27 -15.54
CA GLN A 124 -5.37 21.34 -14.54
C GLN A 124 -6.53 21.11 -13.56
N LYS A 125 -6.69 19.86 -13.10
CA LYS A 125 -7.74 19.45 -12.16
C LYS A 125 -7.24 19.46 -10.72
N ASN A 126 -8.17 19.61 -9.77
CA ASN A 126 -7.86 19.64 -8.35
C ASN A 126 -7.50 18.23 -7.84
N ILE A 127 -6.21 18.01 -7.54
CA ILE A 127 -5.67 16.73 -7.04
C ILE A 127 -6.39 16.25 -5.77
N LEU A 128 -6.73 17.15 -4.84
CA LEU A 128 -7.38 16.74 -3.59
C LEU A 128 -8.80 16.25 -3.84
N LEU A 129 -9.57 16.91 -4.70
CA LEU A 129 -10.93 16.48 -5.04
C LEU A 129 -10.94 15.09 -5.67
N TYR A 130 -10.16 14.91 -6.74
CA TYR A 130 -10.11 13.63 -7.44
C TYR A 130 -9.43 12.54 -6.59
N GLY A 131 -8.47 12.91 -5.74
CA GLY A 131 -7.83 11.99 -4.80
C GLY A 131 -8.79 11.50 -3.72
N VAL A 132 -9.67 12.36 -3.21
CA VAL A 132 -10.75 11.98 -2.29
C VAL A 132 -11.70 10.99 -2.97
N LEU A 133 -12.08 11.24 -4.22
CA LEU A 133 -12.93 10.31 -4.99
C LEU A 133 -12.26 8.95 -5.20
N LEU A 134 -10.98 8.92 -5.55
CA LEU A 134 -10.22 7.67 -5.69
C LEU A 134 -10.07 6.94 -4.34
N SER A 135 -9.86 7.68 -3.25
CA SER A 135 -9.82 7.13 -1.89
C SER A 135 -11.16 6.51 -1.49
N ALA A 136 -12.27 7.16 -1.83
CA ALA A 136 -13.62 6.65 -1.60
C ALA A 136 -13.86 5.38 -2.42
N PHE A 137 -13.47 5.37 -3.70
CA PHE A 137 -13.54 4.17 -4.54
C PHE A 137 -12.75 3.01 -3.92
N PHE A 138 -11.49 3.24 -3.51
CA PHE A 138 -10.69 2.18 -2.90
C PHE A 138 -11.31 1.64 -1.61
N SER A 139 -11.86 2.53 -0.78
CA SER A 139 -12.35 2.16 0.55
C SER A 139 -13.73 1.53 0.53
N PHE A 140 -14.65 2.04 -0.30
CA PHE A 140 -16.06 1.67 -0.28
C PHE A 140 -16.49 0.79 -1.45
N VAL A 141 -15.62 0.57 -2.45
CA VAL A 141 -15.90 -0.34 -3.58
C VAL A 141 -14.85 -1.43 -3.64
N PHE A 142 -13.58 -1.07 -3.75
CA PHE A 142 -12.52 -2.05 -3.95
C PHE A 142 -12.24 -2.91 -2.71
N LYS A 143 -12.07 -2.32 -1.53
CA LYS A 143 -11.83 -3.08 -0.28
C LYS A 143 -13.01 -4.03 0.05
N PRO A 144 -14.29 -3.63 -0.03
CA PRO A 144 -15.41 -4.57 0.11
C PRO A 144 -15.39 -5.72 -0.90
N LEU A 145 -15.02 -5.46 -2.16
CA LEU A 145 -14.84 -6.51 -3.16
C LEU A 145 -13.73 -7.48 -2.74
N LEU A 146 -12.60 -6.97 -2.22
CA LEU A 146 -11.54 -7.82 -1.70
C LEU A 146 -11.99 -8.64 -0.49
N VAL A 147 -12.85 -8.11 0.39
CA VAL A 147 -13.42 -8.87 1.52
C VAL A 147 -14.33 -9.98 0.99
N LEU A 148 -15.20 -9.67 0.02
CA LEU A 148 -16.10 -10.65 -0.61
C LEU A 148 -15.34 -11.81 -1.27
N LEU A 149 -14.14 -11.54 -1.77
CA LEU A 149 -13.26 -12.49 -2.46
C LEU A 149 -12.20 -13.11 -1.53
N ASP A 150 -12.31 -12.88 -0.21
CA ASP A 150 -11.39 -13.38 0.83
C ASP A 150 -9.93 -12.87 0.75
N PHE A 151 -9.64 -11.83 -0.04
CA PHE A 151 -8.31 -11.24 -0.13
C PHE A 151 -7.92 -10.41 1.10
N ILE A 152 -8.89 -9.96 1.89
CA ILE A 152 -8.66 -9.14 3.07
C ILE A 152 -9.69 -9.46 4.15
N GLN A 153 -9.24 -9.50 5.40
CA GLN A 153 -10.08 -9.60 6.58
C GLN A 153 -9.89 -8.34 7.44
N LEU A 154 -11.01 -7.76 7.87
CA LEU A 154 -11.03 -6.61 8.76
C LEU A 154 -11.43 -7.07 10.16
N ASN A 155 -10.59 -6.75 11.13
CA ASN A 155 -10.69 -7.25 12.50
C ASN A 155 -10.67 -6.08 13.49
N LYS A 156 -10.99 -6.35 14.76
CA LYS A 156 -10.84 -5.38 15.86
C LYS A 156 -11.56 -4.04 15.63
N GLY A 157 -12.75 -4.08 15.00
CA GLY A 157 -13.54 -2.88 14.70
C GLY A 157 -13.05 -2.05 13.51
N MET A 158 -11.98 -2.48 12.82
CA MET A 158 -11.55 -1.88 11.56
C MET A 158 -12.68 -1.96 10.53
N ASN A 159 -12.91 -0.88 9.79
CA ASN A 159 -13.98 -0.78 8.81
C ASN A 159 -13.57 0.12 7.63
N TYR A 160 -14.40 0.13 6.60
CA TYR A 160 -14.15 0.87 5.36
C TYR A 160 -14.01 2.39 5.56
N PHE A 161 -14.66 2.95 6.58
CA PHE A 161 -14.53 4.37 6.89
C PHE A 161 -13.16 4.71 7.48
N TYR A 162 -12.62 3.87 8.38
CA TYR A 162 -11.25 4.05 8.89
C TYR A 162 -10.21 3.89 7.79
N LEU A 163 -10.40 2.94 6.86
CA LEU A 163 -9.55 2.82 5.67
C LEU A 163 -9.60 4.10 4.81
N PHE A 164 -10.80 4.66 4.61
CA PHE A 164 -10.98 5.92 3.89
C PHE A 164 -10.24 7.08 4.54
N LEU A 165 -10.35 7.26 5.86
CA LEU A 165 -9.61 8.29 6.59
C LEU A 165 -8.09 8.12 6.44
N ASN A 166 -7.60 6.87 6.45
CA ASN A 166 -6.18 6.58 6.21
C ASN A 166 -5.74 7.00 4.79
N TYR A 167 -6.52 6.68 3.75
CA TYR A 167 -6.23 7.15 2.39
C TYR A 167 -6.21 8.68 2.29
N LEU A 168 -7.13 9.38 2.96
CA LEU A 168 -7.14 10.86 2.97
C LEU A 168 -5.89 11.44 3.64
N LEU A 169 -5.47 10.87 4.77
CA LEU A 169 -4.24 11.28 5.45
C LEU A 169 -3.03 11.11 4.53
N ILE A 170 -2.90 9.95 3.88
CA ILE A 170 -1.80 9.64 2.97
C ILE A 170 -1.79 10.56 1.74
N LEU A 171 -2.97 10.80 1.14
CA LEU A 171 -3.12 11.74 0.02
C LEU A 171 -2.68 13.14 0.43
N PHE A 172 -3.08 13.61 1.61
CA PHE A 172 -2.69 14.91 2.12
C PHE A 172 -1.16 14.99 2.33
N LEU A 173 -0.56 14.01 3.00
CA LEU A 173 0.88 13.94 3.24
C LEU A 173 1.67 13.93 1.92
N ALA A 174 1.31 13.06 0.98
CA ALA A 174 1.97 12.98 -0.30
C ALA A 174 1.85 14.27 -1.11
N THR A 175 0.67 14.90 -1.11
CA THR A 175 0.46 16.19 -1.78
C THR A 175 1.27 17.31 -1.12
N PHE A 176 1.28 17.36 0.21
CA PHE A 176 2.02 18.36 0.98
C PHE A 176 3.52 18.25 0.75
N ILE A 177 4.10 17.06 0.95
CA ILE A 177 5.54 16.81 0.76
C ILE A 177 5.94 17.13 -0.69
N THR A 178 5.16 16.68 -1.68
CA THR A 178 5.41 16.99 -3.09
C THR A 178 5.45 18.50 -3.33
N LYS A 179 4.48 19.26 -2.80
CA LYS A 179 4.46 20.73 -2.92
C LYS A 179 5.66 21.40 -2.24
N VAL A 180 6.07 20.93 -1.07
CA VAL A 180 7.27 21.45 -0.37
C VAL A 180 8.52 21.27 -1.25
N PHE A 181 8.73 20.09 -1.81
CA PHE A 181 9.89 19.83 -2.67
C PHE A 181 9.85 20.65 -3.97
N LEU A 182 8.67 20.86 -4.56
CA LEU A 182 8.52 21.76 -5.71
C LEU A 182 8.86 23.21 -5.36
N TYR A 183 8.45 23.67 -4.18
CA TYR A 183 8.77 25.02 -3.70
C TYR A 183 10.28 25.20 -3.49
N LEU A 184 10.93 24.23 -2.84
CA LEU A 184 12.38 24.24 -2.64
C LEU A 184 13.14 24.21 -3.97
N LYS A 185 12.69 23.39 -4.93
CA LYS A 185 13.26 23.36 -6.28
C LYS A 185 13.21 24.74 -6.94
N LYS A 186 12.08 25.45 -6.86
CA LYS A 186 11.93 26.80 -7.44
C LYS A 186 12.87 27.81 -6.81
N LYS A 187 13.10 27.73 -5.49
CA LYS A 187 14.04 28.60 -4.75
C LYS A 187 15.50 28.32 -5.08
N GLY A 188 15.87 27.09 -5.38
CA GLY A 188 17.25 26.73 -5.72
C GLY A 188 17.65 27.06 -7.16
N THR A 189 16.68 27.36 -8.02
CA THR A 189 16.89 27.70 -9.45
C THR A 189 16.71 29.19 -9.76
N GLY A 190 16.44 30.02 -8.76
CA GLY A 190 16.35 31.48 -8.88
C GLY A 190 17.38 32.15 -8.00
#